data_AF-A0AAC9W2G9-F1
#
_entry.id   AF-A0AAC9W2G9-F1
#
_cell.length_a   1.000
_cell.length_b   1.000
_cell.length_c   1.000
_cell.angle_alpha   90.00
_cell.angle_beta   90.00
_cell.angle_gamma   90.00
#
_symmetry.space_group_name_H-M   'P 1'
#
loop_
_entity.id
_entity.type
_entity.pdbx_description
1 polymer ?
#
loop_
_entity_poly.entity_id
_entity_poly.type
_entity_poly.pdbx_seq_one_letter_code
_entity_poly.pdbx_strand_id
1 'polypeptide(L)'
;MESGADIITPLCKYNDGAALLVGGVFGVFGYLIEFVISDLFGVNVLNLAGWTDTVAITVFLNGLLTRLTLGTSGFFGKWEGEKHVFLPDKNRFTFLLVLGAGSSLLVGCITVALGQMGLDGSQEAMYLFNNMGSFAFGIAAICFLWLPMKLPMENLHQIILPAATTVLTVFAVTQNAVLSIIGGVIIGMIGAVLCDIAARTFNTNTDSHIDPPAFTIAVLQIFNFSILPMLLA
;
A
#
# COMPACT_ATOMS: atom_id res chain seq x y z
N MET A 1 -19.50 -17.08 -6.62
CA MET A 1 -18.90 -15.93 -7.34
C MET A 1 -18.61 -16.33 -8.77
N GLU A 2 -18.65 -15.38 -9.70
CA GLU A 2 -18.37 -15.64 -11.12
C GLU A 2 -16.85 -15.56 -11.45
N SER A 3 -16.06 -14.81 -10.67
CA SER A 3 -14.60 -14.70 -10.84
C SER A 3 -13.89 -14.39 -9.52
N GLY A 4 -12.68 -14.92 -9.32
CA GLY A 4 -11.81 -14.56 -8.20
C GLY A 4 -11.16 -13.18 -8.32
N ALA A 5 -11.36 -12.49 -9.45
CA ALA A 5 -10.96 -11.11 -9.65
C ALA A 5 -12.00 -10.08 -9.12
N ASP A 6 -13.21 -10.52 -8.77
CA ASP A 6 -14.25 -9.64 -8.23
C ASP A 6 -13.99 -9.30 -6.76
N ILE A 7 -13.50 -8.08 -6.54
CA ILE A 7 -13.25 -7.50 -5.22
C ILE A 7 -14.37 -6.56 -4.74
N ILE A 8 -15.41 -6.35 -5.56
CA ILE A 8 -16.48 -5.38 -5.28
C ILE A 8 -17.66 -6.08 -4.60
N THR A 9 -17.96 -7.32 -4.99
CA THR A 9 -19.08 -8.06 -4.41
C THR A 9 -18.75 -8.53 -2.98
N PRO A 10 -19.50 -8.09 -1.96
CA PRO A 10 -19.23 -8.52 -0.59
C PRO A 10 -19.60 -10.00 -0.40
N LEU A 11 -18.67 -10.80 0.12
CA LEU A 11 -18.86 -12.26 0.30
C LEU A 11 -20.04 -12.60 1.22
N CYS A 12 -20.35 -11.75 2.21
CA CYS A 12 -21.49 -11.95 3.11
C CYS A 12 -22.83 -11.98 2.37
N LYS A 13 -22.92 -11.43 1.15
CA LYS A 13 -24.10 -11.50 0.29
C LYS A 13 -24.52 -12.95 0.00
N TYR A 14 -23.57 -13.88 -0.05
CA TYR A 14 -23.84 -15.28 -0.41
C TYR A 14 -24.27 -16.13 0.79
N ASN A 15 -24.17 -15.62 2.03
CA ASN A 15 -24.47 -16.37 3.27
C ASN A 15 -23.81 -17.77 3.32
N ASP A 16 -22.63 -17.90 2.71
CA ASP A 16 -21.89 -19.16 2.62
C ASP A 16 -20.78 -19.19 3.68
N GLY A 17 -20.97 -20.02 4.70
CA GLY A 17 -19.97 -20.22 5.75
C GLY A 17 -18.67 -20.87 5.24
N ALA A 18 -18.73 -21.65 4.16
CA ALA A 18 -17.53 -22.27 3.59
C ALA A 18 -16.58 -21.21 3.02
N ALA A 19 -17.10 -20.12 2.46
CA ALA A 19 -16.29 -19.00 1.99
C ALA A 19 -15.47 -18.37 3.13
N LEU A 20 -16.04 -18.27 4.35
CA LEU A 20 -15.31 -17.78 5.53
C LEU A 20 -14.20 -18.74 5.96
N LEU A 21 -14.45 -20.06 5.90
CA LEU A 21 -13.44 -21.08 6.22
C LEU A 21 -12.27 -21.05 5.22
N VAL A 22 -12.56 -20.92 3.92
CA VAL A 22 -11.53 -20.77 2.88
C VAL A 22 -10.72 -19.50 3.14
N GLY A 23 -11.37 -18.37 3.41
CA GLY A 23 -10.70 -17.12 3.78
C GLY A 23 -9.80 -17.29 5.02
N GLY A 24 -10.27 -18.02 6.03
CA GLY A 24 -9.48 -18.35 7.23
C GLY A 24 -8.24 -19.18 6.92
N VAL A 25 -8.36 -20.21 6.07
CA VAL A 25 -7.20 -21.03 5.64
C VAL A 25 -6.17 -20.18 4.90
N PHE A 26 -6.60 -19.35 3.95
CA PHE A 26 -5.71 -18.43 3.25
C PHE A 26 -5.08 -17.39 4.20
N GLY A 27 -5.81 -16.95 5.23
CA GLY A 27 -5.28 -16.10 6.29
C GLY A 27 -4.16 -16.78 7.09
N VAL A 28 -4.31 -18.06 7.44
CA VAL A 28 -3.25 -18.84 8.10
C VAL A 28 -2.04 -19.01 7.19
N PHE A 29 -2.24 -19.32 5.91
CA PHE A 29 -1.14 -19.39 4.94
C PHE A 29 -0.40 -18.05 4.81
N GLY A 30 -1.14 -16.94 4.72
CA GLY A 30 -0.57 -15.60 4.71
C GLY A 30 0.25 -15.33 5.98
N TYR A 31 -0.27 -15.67 7.16
CA TYR A 31 0.47 -15.55 8.42
C TYR A 31 1.77 -16.37 8.44
N LEU A 32 1.77 -17.59 7.89
CA LEU A 32 2.98 -18.42 7.80
C LEU A 32 4.01 -17.81 6.84
N ILE A 33 3.56 -17.24 5.72
CA ILE A 33 4.44 -16.50 4.80
C ILE A 33 5.05 -15.30 5.54
N GLU A 34 4.24 -14.51 6.26
CA GLU A 34 4.71 -13.37 7.05
C GLU A 34 5.72 -13.80 8.13
N PHE A 35 5.46 -14.90 8.83
CA PHE A 35 6.37 -15.43 9.84
C PHE A 35 7.78 -15.69 9.27
N VAL A 36 7.86 -16.23 8.04
CA VAL A 36 9.14 -16.48 7.37
C VAL A 36 9.75 -15.18 6.82
N ILE A 37 8.94 -14.31 6.21
CA ILE A 37 9.41 -13.07 5.57
C ILE A 37 9.88 -12.06 6.60
N SER A 38 9.19 -11.93 7.73
CA SER A 38 9.61 -11.06 8.83
C SER A 38 10.95 -11.48 9.44
N ASP A 39 11.25 -12.77 9.52
CA ASP A 39 12.56 -13.26 9.96
C ASP A 39 13.68 -13.00 8.93
N LEU A 40 13.36 -12.98 7.62
CA LEU A 40 14.33 -12.76 6.55
C LEU A 40 14.57 -11.27 6.25
N PHE A 41 13.50 -10.47 6.23
CA PHE A 41 13.47 -9.08 5.76
C PHE A 41 13.09 -8.08 6.86
N GLY A 42 12.59 -8.56 8.00
CA GLY A 42 12.29 -7.75 9.18
C GLY A 42 13.48 -7.60 10.14
N VAL A 43 14.64 -8.21 9.85
CA VAL A 43 15.87 -7.98 10.62
C VAL A 43 16.29 -6.52 10.45
N ASN A 44 16.36 -5.80 11.57
CA ASN A 44 16.83 -4.40 11.65
C ASN A 44 18.22 -4.27 11.02
N VAL A 45 18.28 -3.82 9.77
CA VAL A 45 19.53 -3.38 9.16
C VAL A 45 19.64 -1.89 9.44
N LEU A 46 20.69 -1.49 10.17
CA LEU A 46 21.01 -0.10 10.56
C LEU A 46 20.11 0.55 11.64
N ASN A 47 19.57 -0.22 12.60
CA ASN A 47 18.66 0.30 13.65
C ASN A 47 17.38 0.95 13.08
N LEU A 48 17.02 0.63 11.84
CA LEU A 48 15.79 1.03 11.17
C LEU A 48 14.94 -0.22 10.92
N ALA A 49 13.62 -0.05 11.02
CA ALA A 49 12.65 -1.14 10.93
C ALA A 49 12.65 -1.77 9.52
N GLY A 50 13.16 -3.01 9.39
CA GLY A 50 13.04 -3.87 8.21
C GLY A 50 13.54 -3.30 6.87
N TRP A 51 13.64 -4.14 5.84
CA TRP A 51 14.01 -3.67 4.49
C TRP A 51 12.83 -3.03 3.76
N THR A 52 11.61 -3.40 4.15
CA THR A 52 10.33 -2.96 3.57
C THR A 52 9.16 -3.39 4.47
N ASP A 53 7.93 -3.09 4.05
CA ASP A 53 6.71 -3.56 4.69
C ASP A 53 6.48 -5.05 4.39
N THR A 54 6.77 -5.89 5.39
CA THR A 54 6.70 -7.35 5.29
C THR A 54 5.27 -7.82 5.04
N VAL A 55 4.28 -7.17 5.67
CA VAL A 55 2.86 -7.47 5.49
C VAL A 55 2.43 -7.23 4.05
N ALA A 56 2.84 -6.10 3.46
CA ALA A 56 2.53 -5.78 2.07
C ALA A 56 3.18 -6.78 1.10
N ILE A 57 4.44 -7.18 1.33
CA ILE A 57 5.08 -8.25 0.54
C ILE A 57 4.31 -9.56 0.68
N THR A 58 3.92 -9.94 1.89
CA THR A 58 3.18 -11.17 2.15
C THR A 58 1.85 -11.19 1.38
N VAL A 59 1.09 -10.08 1.42
CA VAL A 59 -0.18 -9.97 0.68
C VAL A 59 0.05 -10.10 -0.83
N PHE A 60 1.05 -9.41 -1.37
CA PHE A 60 1.41 -9.50 -2.78
C PHE A 60 1.80 -10.93 -3.19
N LEU A 61 2.67 -11.59 -2.42
CA LEU A 61 3.12 -12.95 -2.71
C LEU A 61 1.99 -13.98 -2.57
N ASN A 62 1.09 -13.81 -1.61
CA ASN A 62 -0.07 -14.69 -1.46
C ASN A 62 -1.02 -14.57 -2.67
N GLY A 63 -1.30 -13.35 -3.15
CA GLY A 63 -2.08 -13.13 -4.36
C GLY A 63 -1.39 -13.69 -5.61
N LEU A 64 -0.07 -13.51 -5.71
CA LEU A 64 0.74 -14.07 -6.78
C LEU A 64 0.71 -15.61 -6.78
N LEU A 65 0.93 -16.23 -5.62
CA LEU A 65 0.88 -17.69 -5.49
C LEU A 65 -0.51 -18.22 -5.89
N THR A 66 -1.57 -17.54 -5.44
CA THR A 66 -2.95 -17.86 -5.83
C THR A 66 -3.12 -17.80 -7.35
N ARG A 67 -2.64 -16.73 -8.00
CA ARG A 67 -2.69 -16.59 -9.46
C ARG A 67 -1.97 -17.73 -10.19
N LEU A 68 -0.80 -18.14 -9.70
CA LEU A 68 0.04 -19.14 -10.37
C LEU A 68 -0.41 -20.58 -10.10
N THR A 69 -1.09 -20.85 -8.98
CA THR A 69 -1.49 -22.21 -8.58
C THR A 69 -2.95 -22.51 -8.87
N LEU A 70 -3.84 -21.52 -8.73
CA LEU A 70 -5.28 -21.67 -8.89
C LEU A 70 -5.85 -20.92 -10.10
N GLY A 71 -5.13 -19.93 -10.62
CA GLY A 71 -5.52 -19.16 -11.80
C GLY A 71 -5.16 -19.84 -13.12
N THR A 72 -5.90 -19.49 -14.16
CA THR A 72 -5.72 -19.96 -15.55
C THR A 72 -5.36 -18.83 -16.51
N SER A 73 -5.42 -17.58 -16.06
CA SER A 73 -5.13 -16.40 -16.89
C SER A 73 -3.63 -16.10 -17.06
N GLY A 74 -2.75 -16.82 -16.37
CA GLY A 74 -1.32 -16.53 -16.33
C GLY A 74 -0.98 -15.25 -15.55
N PHE A 75 0.32 -14.90 -15.50
CA PHE A 75 0.83 -13.83 -14.63
C PHE A 75 0.28 -12.44 -14.99
N PHE A 76 0.21 -12.08 -16.28
CA PHE A 76 -0.26 -10.78 -16.77
C PHE A 76 -1.68 -10.80 -17.37
N GLY A 77 -2.44 -11.88 -17.14
CA GLY A 77 -3.74 -12.06 -17.78
C GLY A 77 -3.66 -12.49 -19.25
N LYS A 78 -4.85 -12.68 -19.84
CA LYS A 78 -5.00 -13.17 -21.22
C LYS A 78 -4.90 -12.02 -22.24
N TRP A 79 -4.29 -12.34 -23.38
CA TRP A 79 -4.06 -11.43 -24.50
C TRP A 79 -5.05 -11.75 -25.62
N GLU A 80 -6.32 -11.40 -25.44
CA GLU A 80 -7.40 -11.67 -26.40
C GLU A 80 -7.53 -10.55 -27.43
N GLY A 81 -6.50 -10.40 -28.29
CA GLY A 81 -6.53 -9.53 -29.47
C GLY A 81 -6.47 -8.01 -29.21
N GLU A 82 -6.80 -7.54 -28.01
CA GLU A 82 -6.63 -6.14 -27.61
C GLU A 82 -5.24 -5.86 -27.04
N LYS A 83 -4.73 -4.65 -27.30
CA LYS A 83 -3.45 -4.19 -26.77
C LYS A 83 -3.57 -3.96 -25.27
N HIS A 84 -2.79 -4.68 -24.48
CA HIS A 84 -2.71 -4.47 -23.04
C HIS A 84 -2.17 -3.06 -22.73
N VAL A 85 -2.91 -2.29 -21.93
CA VAL A 85 -2.57 -0.89 -21.59
C VAL A 85 -2.02 -0.85 -20.17
N PHE A 86 -0.70 -0.76 -20.05
CA PHE A 86 0.00 -0.75 -18.74
C PHE A 86 0.06 0.62 -18.08
N LEU A 87 -0.01 1.69 -18.86
CA LEU A 87 0.14 3.06 -18.36
C LEU A 87 -1.20 3.79 -18.34
N PRO A 88 -1.43 4.68 -17.37
CA PRO A 88 -2.59 5.57 -17.39
C PRO A 88 -2.54 6.50 -18.62
N ASP A 89 -3.71 6.84 -19.14
CA ASP A 89 -3.84 7.94 -20.09
C ASP A 89 -3.57 9.30 -19.42
N LYS A 90 -3.52 10.37 -20.22
CA LYS A 90 -3.20 11.73 -19.74
C LYS A 90 -4.14 12.22 -18.62
N ASN A 91 -5.44 11.96 -18.75
CA ASN A 91 -6.43 12.45 -17.79
C ASN A 91 -6.33 11.66 -16.49
N ARG A 92 -6.21 10.32 -16.58
CA ARG A 92 -5.99 9.45 -15.42
C ARG A 92 -4.68 9.79 -14.71
N PHE A 93 -3.59 9.97 -15.46
CA PHE A 93 -2.29 10.33 -14.90
C PHE A 93 -2.35 11.66 -14.14
N THR A 94 -2.95 12.69 -14.74
CA THR A 94 -3.10 14.00 -14.09
C THR A 94 -3.94 13.90 -12.82
N PHE A 95 -5.05 13.15 -12.87
CA PHE A 95 -5.89 12.90 -11.69
C PHE A 95 -5.10 12.20 -10.57
N LEU A 96 -4.34 11.15 -10.89
CA LEU A 96 -3.53 10.41 -9.91
C LEU A 96 -2.46 11.29 -9.25
N LEU A 97 -1.82 12.18 -10.01
CA LEU A 97 -0.87 13.14 -9.45
C LEU A 97 -1.55 14.11 -8.48
N VAL A 98 -2.72 14.65 -8.83
CA VAL A 98 -3.46 15.57 -7.96
C VAL A 98 -3.97 14.85 -6.71
N LEU A 99 -4.50 13.64 -6.87
CA LEU A 99 -4.94 12.79 -5.76
C LEU A 99 -3.78 12.49 -4.81
N GLY A 100 -2.66 12.01 -5.36
CA GLY A 100 -1.45 11.69 -4.64
C GLY A 100 -0.91 12.90 -3.88
N ALA A 101 -0.79 14.05 -4.55
CA ALA A 101 -0.31 15.27 -3.94
C ALA A 101 -1.23 15.79 -2.82
N GLY A 102 -2.53 15.85 -3.06
CA GLY A 102 -3.50 16.38 -2.09
C GLY A 102 -3.60 15.54 -0.82
N SER A 103 -3.72 14.23 -0.98
CA SER A 103 -3.80 13.30 0.17
C SER A 103 -2.49 13.21 0.95
N SER A 104 -1.35 13.30 0.25
CA SER A 104 -0.03 13.27 0.89
C SER A 104 0.35 14.57 1.56
N LEU A 105 -0.11 15.72 1.05
CA LEU A 105 0.04 17.00 1.73
C LEU A 105 -0.68 16.96 3.09
N LEU A 106 -1.92 16.46 3.12
CA LEU A 106 -2.68 16.34 4.36
C LEU A 106 -1.96 15.44 5.38
N VAL A 107 -1.59 14.22 4.98
CA VAL A 107 -0.91 13.29 5.91
C VAL A 107 0.47 13.81 6.32
N GLY A 108 1.18 14.49 5.42
CA GLY A 108 2.48 15.11 5.71
C GLY A 108 2.37 16.22 6.75
N CYS A 109 1.40 17.12 6.62
CA CYS A 109 1.15 18.16 7.62
C CYS A 109 0.81 17.57 9.00
N ILE A 110 -0.04 16.54 9.06
CA ILE A 110 -0.39 15.85 10.31
C ILE A 110 0.84 15.20 10.93
N THR A 111 1.65 14.51 10.12
CA THR A 111 2.87 13.83 10.57
C THR A 111 3.89 14.81 11.14
N VAL A 112 4.17 15.91 10.43
CA VAL A 112 5.08 16.96 10.92
C VAL A 112 4.55 17.60 12.21
N ALA A 113 3.25 17.91 12.28
CA ALA A 113 2.67 18.50 13.48
C ALA A 113 2.85 17.59 14.71
N LEU A 114 2.63 16.28 14.55
CA LEU A 114 2.87 15.31 15.62
C LEU A 114 4.35 15.21 16.00
N GLY A 115 5.25 15.24 15.02
CA GLY A 115 6.69 15.27 15.27
C GLY A 115 7.11 16.51 16.06
N GLN A 116 6.59 17.70 15.70
CA GLN A 116 6.88 18.96 16.40
C GLN A 116 6.33 18.95 17.83
N MET A 117 5.06 18.62 18.02
CA MET A 117 4.46 18.51 19.36
C MET A 117 5.20 17.50 20.24
N GLY A 118 5.71 16.45 19.61
CA GLY A 118 6.50 15.45 20.30
C GLY A 118 7.89 15.94 20.70
N LEU A 119 8.58 16.71 19.86
CA LEU A 119 9.82 17.40 20.21
C LEU A 119 9.61 18.45 21.32
N ASP A 120 8.42 19.08 21.35
CA ASP A 120 8.01 20.01 22.41
C ASP A 120 7.62 19.31 23.73
N GLY A 121 7.68 17.98 23.77
CA GLY A 121 7.56 17.17 25.00
C GLY A 121 6.27 16.35 25.13
N SER A 122 5.36 16.36 24.17
CA SER A 122 4.17 15.48 24.21
C SER A 122 4.56 14.04 23.86
N GLN A 123 4.47 13.15 24.85
CA GLN A 123 4.76 11.73 24.66
C GLN A 123 3.72 11.05 23.75
N GLU A 124 2.47 11.49 23.84
CA GLU A 124 1.37 10.99 23.01
C GLU A 124 1.58 11.36 21.54
N ALA A 125 1.99 12.61 21.27
CA ALA A 125 2.30 13.05 19.92
C ALA A 125 3.52 12.31 19.35
N MET A 126 4.58 12.11 20.14
CA MET A 126 5.72 11.28 19.71
C MET A 126 5.32 9.84 19.42
N TYR A 127 4.44 9.25 20.23
CA TYR A 127 3.94 7.89 19.99
C TYR A 127 3.19 7.81 18.66
N LEU A 128 2.28 8.75 18.40
CA LEU A 128 1.53 8.81 17.15
C LEU A 128 2.44 9.08 15.95
N PHE A 129 3.43 9.96 16.09
CA PHE A 129 4.44 10.22 15.07
C PHE A 129 5.22 8.95 14.72
N ASN A 130 5.76 8.25 15.71
CA ASN A 130 6.54 7.02 15.50
C ASN A 130 5.73 5.87 14.89
N ASN A 131 4.40 5.88 15.05
CA ASN A 131 3.49 4.86 14.52
C ASN A 131 2.67 5.36 13.32
N MET A 132 3.06 6.50 12.74
CA MET A 132 2.24 7.18 11.75
C MET A 132 1.96 6.32 10.50
N GLY A 133 2.88 5.45 10.09
CA GLY A 133 2.64 4.53 8.96
C GLY A 133 1.37 3.67 9.17
N SER A 134 1.24 3.05 10.35
CA SER A 134 0.09 2.21 10.69
C SER A 134 -1.18 3.03 10.89
N PHE A 135 -1.10 4.22 11.50
CA PHE A 135 -2.26 5.10 11.64
C PHE A 135 -2.76 5.62 10.30
N ALA A 136 -1.87 6.04 9.42
CA ALA A 136 -2.19 6.45 8.06
C ALA A 136 -2.85 5.30 7.29
N PHE A 137 -2.32 4.09 7.40
CA PHE A 137 -2.95 2.90 6.81
C PHE A 137 -4.37 2.69 7.34
N GLY A 138 -4.56 2.67 8.65
CA GLY A 138 -5.85 2.41 9.29
C GLY A 138 -6.92 3.42 8.88
N ILE A 139 -6.55 4.70 8.79
CA ILE A 139 -7.45 5.76 8.32
C ILE A 139 -7.81 5.57 6.84
N ALA A 140 -6.83 5.29 5.98
CA ALA A 140 -7.11 5.01 4.57
C ALA A 140 -7.87 3.71 4.32
N ALA A 141 -7.73 2.70 5.19
CA ALA A 141 -8.46 1.44 5.07
C ALA A 141 -9.96 1.62 5.25
N ILE A 142 -10.41 2.72 5.89
CA ILE A 142 -11.84 3.05 5.96
C ILE A 142 -12.40 3.22 4.53
N CYS A 143 -11.60 3.69 3.56
CA CYS A 143 -12.00 3.83 2.16
C CYS A 143 -12.55 2.52 1.55
N PHE A 144 -12.20 1.35 2.09
CA PHE A 144 -12.76 0.07 1.65
C PHE A 144 -14.27 -0.06 1.87
N LEU A 145 -14.85 0.67 2.82
CA LEU A 145 -16.31 0.67 3.04
C LEU A 145 -17.10 1.19 1.83
N TRP A 146 -16.46 1.97 0.95
CA TRP A 146 -17.08 2.54 -0.25
C TRP A 146 -17.11 1.56 -1.44
N LEU A 147 -16.23 0.56 -1.47
CA LEU A 147 -16.19 -0.47 -2.53
C LEU A 147 -17.54 -1.19 -2.70
N PRO A 148 -18.14 -1.81 -1.67
CA PRO A 148 -19.43 -2.48 -1.82
C PRO A 148 -20.58 -1.51 -2.08
N MET A 149 -20.42 -0.22 -1.76
CA MET A 149 -21.39 0.83 -2.07
C MET A 149 -21.31 1.31 -3.53
N LYS A 150 -20.32 0.83 -4.31
CA LYS A 150 -20.06 1.25 -5.70
C LYS A 150 -19.86 2.76 -5.85
N LEU A 151 -19.32 3.39 -4.81
CA LEU A 151 -19.01 4.81 -4.85
C LEU A 151 -17.65 5.01 -5.54
N PRO A 152 -17.48 6.05 -6.37
CA PRO A 152 -16.27 6.28 -7.16
C PRO A 152 -15.15 6.88 -6.30
N MET A 153 -14.71 6.13 -5.28
CA MET A 153 -13.61 6.49 -4.39
C MET A 153 -12.39 5.64 -4.72
N GLU A 154 -11.23 6.29 -4.80
CA GLU A 154 -9.95 5.59 -4.94
C GLU A 154 -9.48 5.09 -3.57
N ASN A 155 -8.81 3.95 -3.55
CA ASN A 155 -8.08 3.50 -2.38
C ASN A 155 -6.92 4.46 -2.08
N LEU A 156 -6.66 4.75 -0.81
CA LEU A 156 -5.66 5.76 -0.41
C LEU A 156 -4.45 5.19 0.34
N HIS A 157 -4.49 3.96 0.84
CA HIS A 157 -3.48 3.46 1.78
C HIS A 157 -2.11 3.30 1.13
N GLN A 158 -2.05 2.93 -0.14
CA GLN A 158 -0.82 2.90 -0.93
C GLN A 158 -0.24 4.28 -1.27
N ILE A 159 -1.00 5.35 -1.03
CA ILE A 159 -0.55 6.73 -1.17
C ILE A 159 -0.09 7.24 0.20
N ILE A 160 -0.97 7.18 1.19
CA ILE A 160 -0.75 7.90 2.45
C ILE A 160 0.15 7.16 3.44
N LEU A 161 0.20 5.82 3.45
CA LEU A 161 1.17 5.09 4.30
C LEU A 161 2.60 5.39 3.82
N PRO A 162 2.97 5.20 2.54
CA PRO A 162 4.32 5.51 2.09
C PRO A 162 4.66 7.00 2.24
N ALA A 163 3.73 7.91 1.94
CA ALA A 163 3.96 9.33 2.13
C ALA A 163 4.24 9.69 3.60
N ALA A 164 3.46 9.15 4.54
CA ALA A 164 3.63 9.46 5.95
C ALA A 164 4.93 8.88 6.53
N THR A 165 5.33 7.68 6.09
CA THR A 165 6.61 7.08 6.49
C THR A 165 7.80 7.80 5.87
N THR A 166 7.70 8.34 4.64
CA THR A 166 8.70 9.26 4.10
C THR A 166 8.84 10.51 4.97
N VAL A 167 7.71 11.14 5.34
CA VAL A 167 7.71 12.35 6.17
C VAL A 167 8.33 12.06 7.53
N LEU A 168 7.97 10.93 8.16
CA LEU A 168 8.56 10.45 9.41
C LEU A 168 10.08 10.33 9.28
N THR A 169 10.57 9.60 8.27
CA THR A 169 12.01 9.36 8.07
C THR A 169 12.77 10.67 7.84
N VAL A 170 12.29 11.55 6.96
CA VAL A 170 12.94 12.83 6.68
C VAL A 170 12.91 13.75 7.89
N PHE A 171 11.77 13.84 8.58
CA PHE A 171 11.62 14.73 9.73
C PHE A 171 12.45 14.26 10.94
N ALA A 172 12.53 12.95 11.18
CA ALA A 172 13.34 12.37 12.25
C ALA A 172 14.83 12.72 12.14
N VAL A 173 15.34 12.86 10.90
CA VAL A 173 16.75 13.20 10.65
C VAL A 173 16.96 14.71 10.54
N THR A 174 16.10 15.42 9.81
CA THR A 174 16.35 16.81 9.42
C THR A 174 15.64 17.85 10.27
N GLN A 175 14.56 17.44 10.97
CA GLN A 175 13.60 18.33 11.65
C GLN A 175 13.05 19.45 10.75
N ASN A 176 13.19 19.32 9.42
CA ASN A 176 12.74 20.31 8.46
C ASN A 176 11.34 19.95 7.95
N ALA A 177 10.34 20.68 8.46
CA ALA A 177 8.93 20.49 8.13
C ALA A 177 8.66 20.53 6.61
N VAL A 178 9.17 21.55 5.93
CA VAL A 178 8.89 21.78 4.50
C VAL A 178 9.51 20.68 3.65
N LEU A 179 10.77 20.33 3.91
CA LEU A 179 11.46 19.25 3.20
C LEU A 179 10.74 17.91 3.38
N SER A 180 10.31 17.62 4.61
CA SER A 180 9.62 16.37 4.94
C SER A 180 8.28 16.25 4.21
N ILE A 181 7.49 17.34 4.18
CA ILE A 181 6.20 17.39 3.46
C ILE A 181 6.41 17.24 1.95
N ILE A 182 7.40 17.92 1.37
CA ILE A 182 7.72 17.78 -0.06
C ILE A 182 8.08 16.33 -0.39
N GLY A 183 8.91 15.69 0.44
CA GLY A 183 9.25 14.27 0.28
C GLY A 183 8.02 13.37 0.29
N GLY A 184 7.14 13.54 1.28
CA GLY A 184 5.87 12.80 1.36
C GLY A 184 4.97 13.01 0.14
N VAL A 185 4.83 14.25 -0.32
CA VAL A 185 4.04 14.59 -1.52
C VAL A 185 4.58 13.90 -2.77
N ILE A 186 5.90 13.90 -2.98
CA ILE A 186 6.54 13.21 -4.10
C ILE A 186 6.26 11.70 -4.04
N ILE A 187 6.48 11.07 -2.88
CA ILE A 187 6.29 9.63 -2.72
C ILE A 187 4.82 9.23 -2.90
N GLY A 188 3.87 10.01 -2.40
CA GLY A 188 2.47 9.68 -2.60
C GLY A 188 1.97 9.90 -4.04
N MET A 189 2.50 10.88 -4.78
CA MET A 189 2.26 10.98 -6.22
C MET A 189 2.77 9.73 -6.96
N ILE A 190 3.96 9.25 -6.61
CA ILE A 190 4.52 8.02 -7.16
C ILE A 190 3.64 6.83 -6.78
N GLY A 191 3.20 6.72 -5.53
CA GLY A 191 2.32 5.64 -5.06
C GLY A 191 0.98 5.58 -5.80
N ALA A 192 0.36 6.73 -6.07
CA ALA A 192 -0.89 6.79 -6.83
C ALA A 192 -0.70 6.23 -8.26
N VAL A 193 0.36 6.65 -8.95
CA VAL A 193 0.66 6.22 -10.32
C VAL A 193 1.11 4.76 -10.37
N LEU A 194 2.02 4.36 -9.47
CA LEU A 194 2.56 3.00 -9.42
C LEU A 194 1.44 1.98 -9.14
N CYS A 195 0.49 2.32 -8.27
CA CYS A 195 -0.66 1.46 -8.01
C CYS A 195 -1.55 1.27 -9.24
N ASP A 196 -1.78 2.33 -10.02
CA ASP A 196 -2.57 2.24 -11.27
C ASP A 196 -1.85 1.38 -12.31
N ILE A 197 -0.53 1.53 -12.43
CA ILE A 197 0.30 0.69 -13.30
C ILE A 197 0.26 -0.77 -12.84
N ALA A 198 0.41 -1.04 -11.55
CA ALA A 198 0.34 -2.39 -10.99
C ALA A 198 -1.05 -3.02 -11.22
N ALA A 199 -2.13 -2.25 -11.06
CA ALA A 199 -3.49 -2.72 -11.30
C ALA A 199 -3.69 -3.14 -12.75
N ARG A 200 -3.26 -2.30 -13.69
CA ARG A 200 -3.31 -2.60 -15.13
C ARG A 200 -2.46 -3.82 -15.47
N THR A 201 -1.24 -3.87 -14.94
CA THR A 201 -0.28 -4.95 -15.22
C THR A 201 -0.76 -6.31 -14.73
N PHE A 202 -1.29 -6.37 -13.50
CA PHE A 202 -1.56 -7.65 -12.85
C PHE A 202 -3.02 -8.09 -12.90
N ASN A 203 -3.99 -7.20 -13.14
CA ASN A 203 -5.42 -7.53 -13.00
C ASN A 203 -6.27 -7.29 -14.25
N THR A 204 -5.69 -6.90 -15.39
CA THR A 204 -6.43 -6.81 -16.66
C THR A 204 -6.61 -8.18 -17.32
N ASN A 205 -7.86 -8.57 -17.62
CA ASN A 205 -8.22 -9.87 -18.23
C ASN A 205 -7.76 -11.09 -17.42
N THR A 206 -8.11 -11.11 -16.12
CA THR A 206 -7.66 -12.11 -15.15
C THR A 206 -8.82 -12.80 -14.43
N ASP A 207 -8.56 -13.96 -13.84
CA ASP A 207 -9.54 -14.78 -13.09
C ASP A 207 -9.30 -14.80 -11.57
N SER A 208 -8.27 -14.11 -11.12
CA SER A 208 -7.88 -13.96 -9.71
C SER A 208 -7.31 -12.56 -9.49
N HIS A 209 -7.12 -12.13 -8.24
CA HIS A 209 -6.67 -10.78 -7.91
C HIS A 209 -5.27 -10.77 -7.29
N ILE A 210 -4.37 -9.94 -7.83
CA ILE A 210 -3.10 -9.59 -7.18
C ILE A 210 -3.23 -8.15 -6.69
N ASP A 211 -3.13 -7.92 -5.39
CA ASP A 211 -3.42 -6.61 -4.79
C ASP A 211 -2.41 -5.52 -5.22
N PRO A 212 -2.82 -4.53 -6.05
CA PRO A 212 -1.91 -3.49 -6.52
C PRO A 212 -1.42 -2.54 -5.42
N PRO A 213 -2.25 -2.16 -4.42
CA PRO A 213 -1.78 -1.46 -3.24
C PRO A 213 -0.67 -2.19 -2.47
N ALA A 214 -0.80 -3.48 -2.17
CA ALA A 214 0.24 -4.25 -1.48
C ALA A 214 1.57 -4.24 -2.24
N PHE A 215 1.55 -4.48 -3.56
CA PHE A 215 2.75 -4.35 -4.39
C PHE A 215 3.37 -2.96 -4.29
N THR A 216 2.54 -1.91 -4.37
CA THR A 216 2.98 -0.51 -4.34
C THR A 216 3.62 -0.15 -3.00
N ILE A 217 3.00 -0.55 -1.89
CA ILE A 217 3.54 -0.34 -0.53
C ILE A 217 4.87 -1.08 -0.40
N ALA A 218 4.92 -2.35 -0.79
CA ALA A 218 6.16 -3.14 -0.74
C ALA A 218 7.31 -2.47 -1.51
N VAL A 219 7.06 -1.92 -2.69
CA VAL A 219 8.09 -1.22 -3.48
C VAL A 219 8.51 0.09 -2.83
N LEU A 220 7.56 0.93 -2.42
CA LEU A 220 7.88 2.24 -1.87
C LEU A 220 8.53 2.16 -0.48
N GLN A 221 8.19 1.14 0.30
CA GLN A 221 8.79 0.93 1.61
C GLN A 221 10.22 0.39 1.54
N ILE A 222 10.60 -0.30 0.45
CA ILE A 222 12.03 -0.54 0.15
C ILE A 222 12.77 0.78 0.05
N PHE A 223 12.23 1.74 -0.70
CA PHE A 223 12.85 3.05 -0.82
C PHE A 223 12.90 3.76 0.54
N ASN A 224 11.79 3.84 1.26
CA ASN A 224 11.71 4.59 2.52
C ASN A 224 12.57 4.04 3.65
N PHE A 225 12.73 2.72 3.75
CA PHE A 225 13.44 2.08 4.86
C PHE A 225 14.88 1.70 4.51
N SER A 226 15.17 1.40 3.25
CA SER A 226 16.51 0.97 2.83
C SER A 226 17.32 2.06 2.12
N ILE A 227 16.68 2.91 1.30
CA ILE A 227 17.41 3.86 0.43
C ILE A 227 17.40 5.28 0.99
N LEU A 228 16.23 5.78 1.35
CA LEU A 228 16.04 7.15 1.81
C LEU A 228 16.91 7.50 3.04
N PRO A 229 17.03 6.65 4.08
CA PRO A 229 17.89 6.95 5.22
C PRO A 229 19.36 7.08 4.84
N MET A 230 19.83 6.30 3.86
CA MET A 230 21.20 6.41 3.32
C MET A 230 21.45 7.70 2.57
N LEU A 231 20.41 8.32 1.99
CA LEU A 231 20.50 9.61 1.31
C LEU A 231 20.48 10.80 2.27
N LEU A 232 20.01 10.58 3.51
CA LEU A 232 19.89 11.61 4.54
C LEU A 232 21.05 11.61 5.55
N ALA A 233 21.87 10.56 5.56
CA ALA A 233 23.07 10.40 6.39
C ALA A 233 24.29 11.11 5.77
#